data_AF-A0A835ERA8-F1
#
_entry.id   AF-A0A835ERA8-F1
#
_cell.length_a   1.000
_cell.length_b   1.000
_cell.length_c   1.000
_cell.angle_alpha   90.00
_cell.angle_beta   90.00
_cell.angle_gamma   90.00
#
_symmetry.space_group_name_H-M   'P 1'
#
loop_
_entity.id
_entity.type
_entity.pdbx_description
1 polymer ?
#
loop_
_entity_poly.entity_id
_entity_poly.type
_entity_poly.pdbx_seq_one_letter_code
_entity_poly.pdbx_strand_id
1 'polypeptide(L)'
;MVLAMVAAAACVAVADGKEGAGECGATPPDRMALKLAPCASAAQNPSSAPSSGCCSAVSTIGKQSRECLCAVMLSNTARSAGIKPEVAITIPKRCNIADRPVGYKCGGKQATRRLAHSRSTRFLIT
;
A
#
# COMPACT_ATOMS: atom_id res chain seq x y z
N MET A 1 55.09 -6.09 -7.16
CA MET A 1 55.09 -7.33 -6.34
C MET A 1 54.46 -6.93 -5.01
N VAL A 2 53.22 -7.27 -4.68
CA VAL A 2 52.56 -8.57 -4.70
C VAL A 2 51.06 -8.29 -4.90
N LEU A 3 50.52 -8.58 -6.10
CA LEU A 3 49.42 -9.55 -6.33
C LEU A 3 48.11 -9.16 -5.59
N ALA A 4 47.19 -8.43 -6.24
CA ALA A 4 46.07 -8.96 -7.03
C ALA A 4 44.94 -9.63 -6.21
N MET A 5 43.70 -9.35 -6.61
CA MET A 5 42.45 -10.10 -6.32
C MET A 5 41.65 -9.73 -5.07
N VAL A 6 40.77 -8.72 -5.13
CA VAL A 6 39.31 -8.98 -4.99
C VAL A 6 38.54 -7.95 -5.81
N ALA A 7 38.02 -8.40 -6.95
CA ALA A 7 36.94 -7.71 -7.65
C ALA A 7 35.67 -7.83 -6.81
N ALA A 8 35.18 -6.71 -6.29
CA ALA A 8 33.80 -6.59 -5.86
C ALA A 8 33.27 -5.29 -6.44
N ALA A 9 32.82 -5.37 -7.70
CA ALA A 9 31.90 -4.43 -8.29
C ALA A 9 30.60 -4.43 -7.45
N ALA A 10 30.58 -3.70 -6.35
CA ALA A 10 29.33 -3.31 -5.72
C ALA A 10 28.87 -2.05 -6.46
N CYS A 11 28.25 -2.26 -7.63
CA CYS A 11 27.38 -1.25 -8.21
C CYS A 11 26.32 -0.95 -7.16
N VAL A 12 26.50 0.15 -6.41
CA VAL A 12 25.44 0.72 -5.59
C VAL A 12 24.39 1.24 -6.57
N ALA A 13 23.52 0.34 -7.03
CA ALA A 13 22.29 0.69 -7.69
C ALA A 13 21.41 1.33 -6.62
N VAL A 14 21.61 2.63 -6.37
CA VAL A 14 20.53 3.47 -5.87
C VAL A 14 19.41 3.31 -6.88
N ALA A 15 18.38 2.59 -6.46
CA ALA A 15 17.17 2.40 -7.23
C ALA A 15 16.56 3.79 -7.46
N ASP A 16 16.81 4.33 -8.65
CA ASP A 16 16.05 5.43 -9.21
C ASP A 16 14.61 4.93 -9.33
N GLY A 17 13.78 5.37 -8.38
CA GLY A 17 12.36 5.10 -8.37
C GLY A 17 11.75 5.70 -9.63
N LYS A 18 11.54 4.87 -10.65
CA LYS A 18 10.75 5.26 -11.82
C LYS A 18 9.32 5.51 -11.35
N GLU A 19 9.02 6.78 -11.13
CA GLU A 19 7.75 7.30 -10.63
C GLU A 19 6.66 7.13 -11.70
N GLY A 20 6.18 5.90 -11.88
CA GLY A 20 4.82 5.69 -12.36
C GLY A 20 3.91 6.03 -11.20
N ALA A 21 3.25 7.20 -11.26
CA ALA A 21 2.29 7.60 -10.23
C ALA A 21 1.26 6.46 -10.04
N GLY A 22 1.37 5.76 -8.92
CA GLY A 22 0.45 4.68 -8.59
C GLY A 22 -0.89 5.25 -8.14
N GLU A 23 -1.79 4.39 -7.68
CA GLU A 23 -3.08 4.83 -7.11
C GLU A 23 -2.94 5.89 -6.00
N CYS A 24 -1.77 6.00 -5.35
CA CYS A 24 -1.43 6.99 -4.33
C CYS A 24 -0.52 8.13 -4.81
N GLY A 25 -0.44 8.37 -6.12
CA GLY A 25 0.47 9.34 -6.73
C GLY A 25 1.93 8.89 -6.67
N ALA A 26 2.84 9.81 -6.33
CA ALA A 26 4.28 9.51 -6.19
C ALA A 26 4.60 8.62 -4.97
N THR A 27 3.70 8.54 -3.97
CA THR A 27 3.96 7.69 -2.80
C THR A 27 3.40 6.29 -3.04
N PRO A 28 4.17 5.21 -2.82
CA PRO A 28 3.63 3.86 -2.93
C PRO A 28 2.60 3.58 -1.82
N PRO A 29 1.57 2.77 -2.10
CA PRO A 29 0.49 2.48 -1.14
C PRO A 29 1.02 1.82 0.15
N ASP A 30 2.13 1.10 0.05
CA ASP A 30 2.78 0.43 1.17
C ASP A 30 3.37 1.43 2.19
N ARG A 31 3.96 2.54 1.71
CA ARG A 31 4.38 3.67 2.55
C ARG A 31 3.19 4.42 3.13
N MET A 32 2.14 4.63 2.32
CA MET A 32 0.90 5.26 2.79
C MET A 32 0.20 4.42 3.87
N ALA A 33 0.32 3.09 3.84
CA ALA A 33 -0.26 2.21 4.85
C ALA A 33 0.28 2.48 6.27
N LEU A 34 1.51 2.97 6.39
CA LEU A 34 2.08 3.37 7.68
C LEU A 34 1.26 4.50 8.35
N LYS A 35 0.62 5.38 7.57
CA LYS A 35 -0.28 6.42 8.11
C LYS A 35 -1.56 5.85 8.72
N LEU A 36 -1.90 4.59 8.40
CA LEU A 36 -3.03 3.87 8.99
C LEU A 36 -2.62 2.99 10.17
N ALA A 37 -1.38 3.08 10.67
CA ALA A 37 -1.00 2.46 11.95
C ALA A 37 -2.03 2.71 13.08
N PRO A 38 -2.57 3.94 13.30
CA PRO A 38 -3.59 4.15 14.33
C PRO A 38 -4.95 3.47 14.05
N CYS A 39 -5.15 2.92 12.85
CA CYS A 39 -6.32 2.12 12.48
C CYS A 39 -6.16 0.64 12.76
N ALA A 40 -4.97 0.16 13.15
CA ALA A 40 -4.68 -1.28 13.20
C ALA A 40 -5.70 -2.07 14.03
N SER A 41 -6.02 -1.61 15.24
CA SER A 41 -7.01 -2.24 16.12
C SER A 41 -8.41 -2.32 15.48
N ALA A 42 -8.87 -1.23 14.87
CA ALA A 42 -10.17 -1.14 14.21
C ALA A 42 -10.23 -1.90 12.87
N ALA A 43 -9.08 -2.14 12.24
CA ALA A 43 -8.97 -2.89 10.99
C ALA A 43 -8.73 -4.39 11.21
N GLN A 44 -8.27 -4.79 12.40
CA GLN A 44 -8.13 -6.19 12.80
C GLN A 44 -9.42 -6.73 13.45
N ASN A 45 -10.13 -5.87 14.19
CA ASN A 45 -11.29 -6.22 15.00
C ASN A 45 -12.51 -5.36 14.63
N PRO A 46 -13.61 -5.96 14.14
CA PRO A 46 -14.82 -5.23 13.73
C PRO A 46 -15.54 -4.54 14.90
N SER A 47 -15.31 -4.98 16.13
CA SER A 47 -15.89 -4.38 17.34
C SER A 47 -15.06 -3.23 17.91
N SER A 48 -13.77 -3.11 17.57
CA SER A 48 -12.85 -2.13 18.17
C SER A 48 -13.01 -0.74 17.54
N ALA A 49 -13.43 0.27 18.30
CA ALA A 49 -13.72 1.60 17.75
C ALA A 49 -12.47 2.23 17.12
N PRO A 50 -12.58 2.88 15.94
CA PRO A 50 -11.46 3.62 15.35
C PRO A 50 -11.12 4.83 16.20
N SER A 51 -9.82 5.13 16.30
CA SER A 51 -9.33 6.36 16.93
C SER A 51 -9.65 7.59 16.06
N SER A 52 -9.66 8.78 16.66
CA SER A 52 -9.80 10.04 15.92
C SER A 52 -8.71 10.19 14.85
N GLY A 53 -7.46 9.85 15.19
CA GLY A 53 -6.34 9.85 14.25
C GLY A 53 -6.53 8.90 13.08
N CYS A 54 -7.08 7.70 13.33
CA CYS A 54 -7.46 6.78 12.27
C CYS A 54 -8.49 7.40 11.32
N CYS A 55 -9.58 7.96 11.86
CA CYS A 55 -10.64 8.54 11.05
C CYS A 55 -10.17 9.74 10.24
N SER A 56 -9.31 10.59 10.80
CA SER A 56 -8.67 11.68 10.06
C SER A 56 -7.81 11.16 8.91
N ALA A 57 -6.96 10.16 9.14
CA ALA A 57 -6.12 9.59 8.09
C ALA A 57 -6.95 8.96 6.95
N VAL A 58 -7.96 8.16 7.31
CA VAL A 58 -8.85 7.49 6.35
C VAL A 58 -9.69 8.52 5.58
N SER A 59 -10.19 9.56 6.24
CA SER A 59 -10.92 10.67 5.60
C SER A 59 -10.04 11.43 4.62
N THR A 60 -8.82 11.80 5.02
CA THR A 60 -7.89 12.52 4.14
C THR A 60 -7.51 11.70 2.91
N ILE A 61 -7.12 10.43 3.09
CA ILE A 61 -6.75 9.57 1.96
C ILE A 61 -7.96 9.28 1.08
N GLY A 62 -9.11 8.95 1.68
CA GLY A 62 -10.33 8.63 0.94
C GLY A 62 -10.90 9.79 0.14
N LYS A 63 -10.77 11.03 0.64
CA LYS A 63 -11.15 12.26 -0.08
C LYS A 63 -10.18 12.58 -1.21
N GLN A 64 -8.89 12.32 -1.02
CA GLN A 64 -7.87 12.61 -2.04
C GLN A 64 -7.93 11.58 -3.18
N SER A 65 -7.95 10.30 -2.85
CA SER A 65 -8.07 9.23 -3.83
C SER A 65 -8.63 7.97 -3.19
N ARG A 66 -9.77 7.53 -3.71
CA ARG A 66 -10.44 6.32 -3.27
C ARG A 66 -9.69 5.07 -3.74
N GLU A 67 -9.01 5.14 -4.88
CA GLU A 67 -8.12 4.06 -5.32
C GLU A 67 -6.88 3.94 -4.43
N CYS A 68 -6.31 5.05 -3.95
CA CYS A 68 -5.19 5.03 -3.01
C CYS A 68 -5.57 4.33 -1.72
N LEU A 69 -6.72 4.71 -1.13
CA LEU A 69 -7.23 4.07 0.08
C LEU A 69 -7.39 2.56 -0.12
N CYS A 70 -7.86 2.17 -1.30
CA CYS A 70 -8.03 0.78 -1.64
C CYS A 70 -6.69 0.02 -1.75
N ALA A 71 -5.73 0.60 -2.47
CA ALA A 71 -4.40 0.05 -2.63
C ALA A 71 -3.66 -0.07 -1.28
N VAL A 72 -3.87 0.89 -0.37
CA VAL A 72 -3.36 0.87 1.00
C VAL A 72 -3.92 -0.31 1.78
N MET A 73 -5.25 -0.50 1.78
CA MET A 73 -5.88 -1.61 2.53
C MET A 73 -5.50 -2.98 1.98
N LEU A 74 -5.19 -3.07 0.68
CA LEU A 74 -4.75 -4.30 0.02
C LEU A 74 -3.21 -4.43 -0.10
N SER A 75 -2.45 -3.50 0.49
CA SER A 75 -0.99 -3.49 0.43
C SER A 75 -0.38 -4.65 1.23
N ASN A 76 0.86 -5.01 0.93
CA ASN A 76 1.57 -6.04 1.68
C ASN A 76 1.80 -5.59 3.13
N THR A 77 2.16 -4.32 3.36
CA THR A 77 2.32 -3.78 4.71
C THR A 77 1.05 -3.88 5.54
N ALA A 78 -0.12 -3.54 4.98
CA ALA A 78 -1.39 -3.73 5.70
C ALA A 78 -1.62 -5.20 6.07
N ARG A 79 -1.40 -6.12 5.12
CA ARG A 79 -1.60 -7.56 5.36
C ARG A 79 -0.61 -8.12 6.38
N SER A 80 0.67 -7.72 6.32
CA SER A 80 1.71 -8.09 7.28
C SER A 80 1.43 -7.54 8.68
N ALA A 81 0.75 -6.39 8.79
CA ALA A 81 0.28 -5.84 10.06
C ALA A 81 -1.01 -6.50 10.60
N GLY A 82 -1.47 -7.60 9.98
CA GLY A 82 -2.65 -8.35 10.39
C GLY A 82 -3.98 -7.70 10.02
N ILE A 83 -3.96 -6.64 9.18
CA ILE A 83 -5.17 -5.94 8.76
C ILE A 83 -6.02 -6.86 7.87
N LYS A 84 -7.29 -7.03 8.24
CA LYS A 84 -8.25 -7.82 7.47
C LYS A 84 -8.99 -6.89 6.51
N PRO A 85 -8.85 -7.05 5.18
CA PRO A 85 -9.51 -6.16 4.22
C PRO A 85 -11.02 -6.07 4.44
N GLU A 86 -11.66 -7.18 4.82
CA GLU A 86 -13.11 -7.30 5.04
C GLU A 86 -13.57 -6.43 6.22
N VAL A 87 -12.72 -6.28 7.24
CA VAL A 87 -12.99 -5.41 8.40
C VAL A 87 -12.59 -3.97 8.07
N ALA A 88 -11.46 -3.77 7.39
CA ALA A 88 -10.92 -2.47 7.08
C ALA A 88 -11.84 -1.61 6.18
N ILE A 89 -12.56 -2.23 5.23
CA ILE A 89 -13.57 -1.55 4.39
C ILE A 89 -14.79 -1.02 5.18
N THR A 90 -14.97 -1.46 6.42
CA THR A 90 -16.00 -0.96 7.33
C THR A 90 -15.56 0.28 8.09
N ILE A 91 -14.25 0.56 8.18
CA ILE A 91 -13.71 1.71 8.93
C ILE A 91 -14.32 3.04 8.46
N PRO A 92 -14.46 3.34 7.15
CA PRO A 92 -15.10 4.58 6.72
C PRO A 92 -16.53 4.76 7.26
N LYS A 93 -17.28 3.66 7.42
CA LYS A 93 -18.63 3.68 8.01
C LYS A 93 -18.55 3.97 9.51
N ARG A 94 -17.61 3.34 10.22
CA ARG A 94 -17.42 3.49 11.67
C ARG A 94 -16.88 4.88 12.04
N CYS A 95 -16.15 5.50 11.14
CA CYS A 95 -15.70 6.89 11.22
C CYS A 95 -16.75 7.92 10.78
N ASN A 96 -17.95 7.48 10.38
CA ASN A 96 -19.05 8.34 9.93
C ASN A 96 -18.65 9.35 8.83
N ILE A 97 -17.88 8.90 7.84
CA ILE A 97 -17.42 9.76 6.73
C ILE A 97 -18.59 9.97 5.75
N ALA A 98 -19.08 11.20 5.63
CA ALA A 98 -20.29 11.56 4.89
C ALA A 98 -20.23 11.25 3.37
N ASP A 99 -19.03 11.31 2.78
CA ASP A 99 -18.82 11.06 1.34
C ASP A 99 -18.45 9.58 1.07
N ARG A 100 -19.28 8.66 1.53
CA ARG A 100 -19.07 7.21 1.29
C ARG A 100 -19.99 6.74 0.16
N PRO A 101 -19.50 6.63 -1.10
CA PRO A 101 -20.27 5.96 -2.15
C PRO A 101 -20.67 4.56 -1.69
N VAL A 102 -21.97 4.33 -1.57
CA VAL A 102 -22.53 3.03 -1.24
C VAL A 102 -22.21 2.06 -2.39
N GLY A 103 -21.59 0.92 -2.08
CA GLY A 103 -21.27 -0.12 -3.06
C GLY A 103 -19.86 -0.07 -3.69
N TYR A 104 -18.94 0.78 -3.23
CA TYR A 104 -17.56 0.75 -3.72
C TYR A 104 -16.83 -0.52 -3.26
N LYS A 105 -16.24 -1.21 -4.23
CA LYS A 105 -15.52 -2.46 -4.03
C LYS A 105 -14.04 -2.23 -4.23
N CYS A 106 -13.26 -2.84 -3.34
CA CYS A 106 -11.83 -2.90 -3.46
C CYS A 106 -11.38 -4.16 -4.20
N GLY A 107 -10.34 -4.06 -5.05
CA GLY A 107 -9.74 -5.21 -5.73
C GLY A 107 -10.29 -5.56 -7.12
N GLY A 108 -11.09 -4.68 -7.74
CA GLY A 108 -11.51 -4.83 -9.15
C GLY A 108 -10.35 -4.55 -10.11
N LYS A 109 -9.76 -5.61 -10.68
CA LYS A 109 -8.66 -5.62 -11.68
C LYS A 109 -7.27 -5.18 -11.17
N GLN A 110 -6.64 -6.04 -10.36
CA GLN A 110 -5.17 -6.05 -10.19
C GLN A 110 -4.44 -6.96 -11.22
N ALA A 111 -5.13 -7.40 -12.28
CA ALA A 111 -4.58 -8.34 -13.25
C ALA A 111 -3.36 -7.78 -14.02
N THR A 112 -3.20 -6.46 -14.10
CA THR A 112 -2.04 -5.83 -14.75
C THR A 112 -0.82 -5.69 -13.83
N ARG A 113 -0.98 -5.70 -12.49
CA ARG A 113 0.13 -5.48 -11.55
C ARG A 113 0.99 -6.72 -11.25
N ARG A 114 0.39 -7.93 -11.22
CA ARG A 114 1.20 -9.17 -11.07
C ARG A 114 2.07 -9.47 -12.29
N LEU A 115 1.63 -9.08 -13.49
CA LEU A 115 2.41 -9.25 -14.72
C LEU A 115 3.58 -8.25 -14.81
N ALA A 116 3.46 -7.03 -14.30
CA ALA A 116 4.60 -6.10 -14.22
C ALA A 116 5.63 -6.51 -13.15
N HIS A 117 5.18 -7.04 -12.00
CA HIS A 117 6.09 -7.54 -10.96
C HIS A 117 6.82 -8.84 -11.36
N SER A 118 6.20 -9.68 -12.21
CA SER A 118 6.78 -10.97 -12.62
C SER A 118 7.49 -10.97 -13.98
N ARG A 119 7.25 -9.98 -14.87
CA ARG A 119 7.92 -9.94 -16.18
C ARG A 119 9.29 -9.26 -16.17
N SER A 120 9.62 -8.45 -15.16
CA SER A 120 10.93 -7.79 -15.09
C SER A 120 12.08 -8.68 -14.58
N THR A 121 11.79 -9.90 -14.11
CA THR A 121 12.82 -10.90 -13.76
C THR A 121 13.20 -11.79 -14.94
N ARG A 122 12.44 -11.79 -16.04
CA ARG A 122 12.67 -12.70 -17.19
C ARG A 122 13.31 -12.02 -18.41
N PHE A 123 13.43 -10.70 -18.43
CA PHE A 123 14.06 -9.96 -19.55
C PHE A 123 15.55 -9.66 -19.33
N LEU A 124 16.11 -10.08 -18.19
CA LEU A 124 17.51 -9.83 -17.82
C LEU A 124 18.37 -11.11 -17.81
N ILE A 125 17.88 -12.23 -18.36
CA ILE A 125 18.60 -13.52 -18.38
C ILE A 125 18.69 -14.17 -19.77
N THR A 126 18.58 -13.40 -20.86
CA THR A 126 18.85 -13.88 -22.23
C THR A 126 19.74 -12.91 -22.96
#